data_AF-A0A162IRM4-F1
#
_entry.id   AF-A0A162IRM4-F1
#
_cell.length_a   1.000
_cell.length_b   1.000
_cell.length_c   1.000
_cell.angle_alpha   90.00
_cell.angle_beta   90.00
_cell.angle_gamma   90.00
#
_symmetry.space_group_name_H-M   'P 1'
#
loop_
_entity.id
_entity.type
_entity.pdbx_description
1 polymer ?
#
loop_
_entity_poly.entity_id
_entity_poly.type
_entity_poly.pdbx_seq_one_letter_code
_entity_poly.pdbx_strand_id
1 'polypeptide(L)'
;MGNTPSSQKISSQDKAILDLKNQRDKLHQYQKRIIKLTDRETEIAKQCLANNDKSHALLALRRKKYQQSLLDKTDAQLEQLEQLVRNVEFSLVQQSVLHGLKQGNEVLRAIHAEMGGLEGVEKLMGETEDARAYQEEVTRMLAGQISNHDEEEVEEELEAMQNEVNGRNKIKDSLHHLPAAPKTEPTKAESSPEYQEEESDRTTANNEREAIPL
;
A
#
# COMPACT_ATOMS: atom_id res chain seq x y z
N MET A 1 -20.87 31.20 -33.46
CA MET A 1 -21.33 29.88 -32.98
C MET A 1 -21.21 29.87 -31.47
N GLY A 2 -22.31 29.50 -30.80
CA GLY A 2 -22.54 29.81 -29.38
C GLY A 2 -21.67 29.01 -28.41
N ASN A 3 -21.05 29.74 -27.50
CA ASN A 3 -20.41 29.22 -26.29
C ASN A 3 -21.51 28.96 -25.25
N THR A 4 -22.11 27.78 -25.27
CA THR A 4 -22.98 27.34 -24.17
C THR A 4 -22.08 26.93 -23.00
N PRO A 5 -22.12 27.61 -21.83
CA PRO A 5 -21.43 27.08 -20.67
C PRO A 5 -22.12 25.78 -20.31
N SER A 6 -21.38 24.67 -20.36
CA SER A 6 -21.81 23.39 -19.83
C SER A 6 -22.03 23.55 -18.32
N SER A 7 -23.24 23.97 -17.94
CA SER A 7 -23.66 23.98 -16.55
C SER A 7 -23.71 22.52 -16.11
N GLN A 8 -22.61 22.05 -15.50
CA GLN A 8 -22.58 20.76 -14.82
C GLN A 8 -23.70 20.81 -13.78
N LYS A 9 -24.78 20.08 -14.09
CA LYS A 9 -25.95 20.00 -13.21
C LYS A 9 -25.47 19.33 -11.93
N ILE A 10 -25.40 20.11 -10.85
CA ILE A 10 -25.08 19.64 -9.50
C ILE A 10 -25.99 18.44 -9.22
N SER A 11 -25.40 17.28 -8.95
CA SER A 11 -26.17 16.07 -8.68
C SER A 11 -26.91 16.22 -7.33
N SER A 12 -28.01 15.49 -7.16
CA SER A 12 -28.65 15.36 -5.84
C SER A 12 -27.68 14.82 -4.80
N GLN A 13 -26.71 14.01 -5.23
CA GLN A 13 -25.63 13.47 -4.41
C GLN A 13 -24.67 14.58 -3.93
N ASP A 14 -24.26 15.47 -4.83
CA ASP A 14 -23.35 16.59 -4.50
C ASP A 14 -24.01 17.54 -3.49
N LYS A 15 -25.32 17.78 -3.65
CA LYS A 15 -26.10 18.58 -2.70
C LYS A 15 -26.16 17.93 -1.32
N ALA A 16 -26.38 16.61 -1.25
CA ALA A 16 -26.39 15.88 0.02
C ALA A 16 -25.03 15.90 0.71
N ILE A 17 -23.93 15.75 -0.05
CA ILE A 17 -22.56 15.84 0.49
C ILE A 17 -22.27 17.25 1.01
N LEU A 18 -22.70 18.28 0.28
CA LEU A 18 -22.57 19.66 0.70
C LEU A 18 -23.35 19.92 2.00
N ASP A 19 -24.58 19.41 2.10
CA ASP A 19 -25.40 19.56 3.30
C ASP A 19 -24.76 18.88 4.52
N LEU A 20 -24.18 17.69 4.36
CA LEU A 20 -23.40 17.01 5.41
C LEU A 20 -22.18 17.84 5.81
N LYS A 21 -21.38 18.32 4.85
CA LYS A 21 -20.20 19.16 5.13
C LYS A 21 -20.58 20.47 5.85
N ASN A 22 -21.69 21.09 5.45
CA ASN A 22 -22.24 22.26 6.13
C ASN A 22 -22.68 21.96 7.57
N GLN A 23 -23.28 20.81 7.83
CA GLN A 23 -23.64 20.39 9.18
C GLN A 23 -22.40 20.16 10.05
N ARG A 24 -21.36 19.51 9.53
CA ARG A 24 -20.06 19.36 10.20
C ARG A 24 -19.49 20.71 10.64
N ASP A 25 -19.45 21.66 9.71
CA ASP A 25 -18.85 22.97 9.97
C ASP A 25 -19.66 23.77 11.00
N LYS A 26 -21.00 23.64 10.98
CA LYS A 26 -21.88 24.19 12.03
C LYS A 26 -21.62 23.55 13.39
N LEU A 27 -21.42 22.24 13.46
CA LEU A 27 -21.08 21.55 14.72
C LEU A 27 -19.72 22.02 15.26
N HIS A 28 -18.70 22.18 14.41
CA HIS A 28 -17.42 22.77 14.83
C HIS A 28 -17.56 24.20 15.37
N GLN A 29 -18.39 25.04 14.73
CA GLN A 29 -18.67 26.38 15.23
C GLN A 29 -19.38 26.35 16.59
N TYR A 30 -20.32 25.41 16.77
CA TYR A 30 -21.01 25.21 18.04
C TYR A 30 -20.07 24.72 19.13
N GLN A 31 -19.20 23.76 18.85
CA GLN A 31 -18.14 23.27 19.74
C GLN A 31 -17.25 24.42 20.23
N LYS A 32 -16.73 25.25 19.31
CA LYS A 32 -15.93 26.45 19.65
C LYS A 32 -16.68 27.42 20.55
N ARG A 33 -17.99 27.58 20.35
CA ARG A 33 -18.83 28.44 21.18
C ARG A 33 -19.02 27.87 22.60
N ILE A 34 -19.24 26.55 22.72
CA ILE A 34 -19.36 25.89 24.02
C ILE A 34 -18.05 25.95 24.80
N ILE A 35 -16.90 25.75 24.16
CA ILE A 35 -15.58 25.85 24.82
C ILE A 35 -15.41 27.23 25.45
N LYS A 36 -15.62 28.31 24.67
CA LYS A 36 -15.55 29.68 25.19
C LYS A 36 -16.52 29.94 26.34
N LEU A 37 -17.73 29.37 26.27
CA LEU A 37 -18.71 29.51 27.35
C LEU A 37 -18.27 28.76 28.61
N THR A 38 -17.69 27.58 28.45
CA THR A 38 -17.17 26.74 29.54
C THR A 38 -16.01 27.46 30.23
N ASP A 39 -15.10 28.08 29.47
CA ASP A 39 -14.00 28.89 30.01
C ASP A 39 -14.54 30.06 30.83
N ARG A 40 -15.55 30.77 30.31
CA ARG A 40 -16.20 31.87 31.04
C ARG A 40 -16.87 31.41 32.34
N GLU A 41 -17.55 30.26 32.35
CA GLU A 41 -18.12 29.69 33.58
C GLU A 41 -17.03 29.31 34.59
N THR A 42 -15.84 28.90 34.14
CA THR A 42 -14.70 28.68 35.05
C THR A 42 -14.18 29.97 35.67
N GLU A 43 -14.12 31.06 34.92
CA GLU A 43 -13.74 32.37 35.43
C GLU A 43 -14.75 32.88 36.45
N ILE A 44 -16.04 32.78 36.14
CA ILE A 44 -17.13 33.15 37.06
C ILE A 44 -17.06 32.32 38.34
N ALA A 45 -16.83 31.00 38.23
CA ALA A 45 -16.66 30.14 39.40
C ALA A 45 -15.46 30.59 40.27
N LYS A 46 -14.33 30.95 39.66
CA LYS A 46 -13.15 31.49 40.38
C LYS A 46 -13.46 32.82 41.07
N GLN A 47 -14.18 33.72 40.40
CA GLN A 47 -14.58 35.02 40.97
C GLN A 47 -15.54 34.85 42.15
N CYS A 48 -16.54 33.99 42.04
CA CYS A 48 -17.46 33.71 43.15
C CYS A 48 -16.74 33.08 44.35
N LEU A 49 -15.73 32.22 44.11
CA LEU A 49 -14.90 31.68 45.19
C LEU A 49 -14.05 32.76 45.88
N ALA A 50 -13.50 33.71 45.11
CA ALA A 50 -12.75 34.85 45.68
C ALA A 50 -13.65 35.74 46.58
N ASN A 51 -14.93 35.87 46.23
CA ASN A 51 -15.91 36.64 46.98
C ASN A 51 -16.57 35.84 48.14
N ASN A 52 -16.13 34.61 48.43
CA ASN A 52 -16.72 33.69 49.41
C ASN A 52 -18.17 33.24 49.12
N ASP A 53 -18.69 33.46 47.92
CA ASP A 53 -20.06 33.08 47.51
C ASP A 53 -20.13 31.63 47.02
N LYS A 54 -20.12 30.68 47.96
CA LYS A 54 -20.17 29.23 47.67
C LYS A 54 -21.38 28.79 46.84
N SER A 55 -22.57 29.34 47.09
CA SER A 55 -23.80 28.95 46.38
C SER A 55 -23.73 29.27 44.89
N HIS A 56 -23.22 30.46 44.54
CA HIS A 56 -23.05 30.88 43.14
C HIS A 56 -21.93 30.09 42.45
N ALA A 57 -20.82 29.83 43.16
CA ALA A 57 -19.74 29.00 42.64
C ALA A 57 -20.23 27.57 42.29
N LEU A 58 -21.04 26.95 43.15
CA LEU A 58 -21.63 25.63 42.88
C LEU A 58 -22.55 25.64 41.65
N LEU A 59 -23.34 26.70 41.46
CA LEU A 59 -24.21 26.84 40.29
C LEU A 59 -23.39 26.96 38.99
N ALA A 60 -22.34 27.78 38.99
CA ALA A 60 -21.42 27.93 37.85
C ALA A 60 -20.74 26.58 37.50
N LEU A 61 -20.29 25.83 38.50
CA LEU A 61 -19.71 24.49 38.30
C LEU A 61 -20.71 23.48 37.73
N ARG A 62 -21.99 23.52 38.17
CA ARG A 62 -23.05 22.67 37.58
C ARG A 62 -23.31 23.03 36.11
N ARG A 63 -23.35 24.32 35.78
CA ARG A 63 -23.48 24.79 34.39
C ARG A 63 -22.29 24.36 33.53
N LYS A 64 -21.08 24.51 34.04
CA LYS A 64 -19.85 24.01 33.40
C LYS A 64 -19.96 22.51 33.09
N LYS A 65 -20.36 21.70 34.08
CA LYS A 65 -20.48 20.24 33.88
C LYS A 65 -21.54 19.86 32.85
N TYR A 66 -22.65 20.60 32.80
CA TYR A 66 -23.67 20.42 31.76
C TYR A 66 -23.14 20.77 30.37
N GLN A 67 -22.40 21.88 30.24
CA GLN A 67 -21.76 22.29 28.98
C GLN A 67 -20.71 21.29 28.51
N GLN A 68 -19.92 20.71 29.42
CA GLN A 68 -18.99 19.63 29.11
C GLN A 68 -19.72 18.39 28.57
N SER A 69 -20.81 17.97 29.20
CA SER A 69 -21.62 16.85 28.68
C SER A 69 -22.23 17.15 27.30
N LEU A 70 -22.61 18.40 27.03
CA LEU A 70 -23.05 18.82 25.70
C LEU A 70 -21.92 18.79 24.67
N LEU A 71 -20.70 19.17 25.08
CA LEU A 71 -19.51 19.09 24.24
C LEU A 71 -19.22 17.63 23.87
N ASP A 72 -19.21 16.72 24.84
CA ASP A 72 -19.00 15.29 24.60
C ASP A 72 -20.01 14.70 23.60
N LYS A 73 -21.29 15.09 23.74
CA LYS A 73 -22.34 14.69 22.78
C LYS A 73 -22.13 15.27 21.39
N THR A 74 -21.67 16.52 21.31
CA THR A 74 -21.37 17.19 20.05
C THR A 74 -20.19 16.52 19.35
N ASP A 75 -19.16 16.15 20.11
CA ASP A 75 -17.98 15.45 19.59
C ASP A 75 -18.34 14.07 19.05
N ALA A 76 -19.17 13.31 19.77
CA ALA A 76 -19.68 12.02 19.30
C ALA A 76 -20.50 12.17 18.00
N GLN A 77 -21.36 13.19 17.91
CA GLN A 77 -22.12 13.48 16.68
C GLN A 77 -21.20 13.88 15.52
N LEU A 78 -20.14 14.62 15.81
CA LEU A 78 -19.16 15.05 14.81
C LEU A 78 -18.39 13.85 14.25
N GLU A 79 -17.95 12.94 15.12
CA GLU A 79 -17.30 11.68 14.71
C GLU A 79 -18.21 10.84 13.81
N GLN A 80 -19.48 10.67 14.19
CA GLN A 80 -20.48 9.97 13.38
C GLN A 80 -20.65 10.60 12.01
N LEU A 81 -20.69 11.94 11.95
CA LEU A 81 -20.89 12.68 10.71
C LEU A 81 -19.65 12.61 9.81
N GLU A 82 -18.46 12.67 10.38
CA GLU A 82 -17.22 12.43 9.63
C GLU A 82 -17.12 11.01 9.08
N GLN A 83 -17.52 10.00 9.87
CA GLN A 83 -17.58 8.62 9.41
C GLN A 83 -18.57 8.48 8.24
N LEU A 84 -19.73 9.12 8.33
CA LEU A 84 -20.71 9.13 7.25
C LEU A 84 -20.15 9.77 5.97
N VAL A 85 -19.47 10.92 6.08
CA VAL A 85 -18.83 11.58 4.94
C VAL A 85 -17.78 10.67 4.29
N ARG A 86 -16.91 10.05 5.09
CA ARG A 86 -15.91 9.08 4.60
C ARG A 86 -16.55 7.91 3.86
N ASN A 87 -17.64 7.35 4.41
CA ASN A 87 -18.38 6.25 3.79
C ASN A 87 -19.03 6.64 2.45
N VAL A 88 -19.55 7.87 2.36
CA VAL A 88 -20.12 8.39 1.11
C VAL A 88 -19.04 8.59 0.05
N GLU A 89 -17.91 9.20 0.43
CA GLU A 89 -16.77 9.40 -0.48
C GLU A 89 -16.22 8.06 -0.98
N PHE A 90 -16.13 7.05 -0.11
CA PHE A 90 -15.74 5.70 -0.50
C PHE A 90 -16.75 5.05 -1.45
N SER A 91 -18.06 5.19 -1.17
CA SER A 91 -19.11 4.69 -2.06
C SER A 91 -19.06 5.32 -3.46
N LEU A 92 -18.70 6.61 -3.56
CA LEU A 92 -18.51 7.28 -4.85
C LEU A 92 -17.32 6.68 -5.64
N VAL A 93 -16.21 6.41 -4.96
CA VAL A 93 -15.06 5.72 -5.56
C VAL A 93 -15.47 4.32 -6.03
N GLN A 94 -16.18 3.56 -5.19
CA GLN A 94 -16.69 2.24 -5.56
C GLN A 94 -17.59 2.29 -6.80
N GLN A 95 -18.49 3.28 -6.89
CA GLN A 95 -19.33 3.48 -8.07
C GLN A 95 -18.48 3.70 -9.33
N SER A 96 -17.43 4.51 -9.24
CA SER A 96 -16.50 4.74 -10.36
C SER A 96 -15.76 3.46 -10.76
N VAL A 97 -15.31 2.66 -9.79
CA VAL A 97 -14.65 1.37 -10.04
C VAL A 97 -15.61 0.41 -10.73
N LEU A 98 -16.86 0.31 -10.27
CA LEU A 98 -17.90 -0.51 -10.91
C LEU A 98 -18.18 -0.06 -12.34
N HIS A 99 -18.20 1.25 -12.59
CA HIS A 99 -18.38 1.77 -13.94
C HIS A 99 -17.19 1.39 -14.85
N GLY A 100 -15.96 1.50 -14.35
CA GLY A 100 -14.76 1.07 -15.06
C GLY A 100 -14.73 -0.43 -15.35
N LEU A 101 -15.12 -1.27 -14.37
CA LEU A 101 -15.27 -2.71 -14.57
C LEU A 101 -16.33 -3.06 -15.61
N LYS A 102 -17.46 -2.33 -15.62
CA LYS A 102 -18.52 -2.51 -16.61
C LYS A 102 -18.02 -2.17 -18.02
N GLN A 103 -17.36 -1.03 -18.19
CA GLN A 103 -16.75 -0.64 -19.47
C GLN A 103 -15.68 -1.65 -19.92
N GLY A 104 -14.82 -2.09 -18.99
CA GLY A 104 -13.84 -3.13 -19.28
C GLY A 104 -14.48 -4.45 -19.72
N ASN A 105 -15.58 -4.87 -19.09
CA ASN A 105 -16.33 -6.05 -19.48
C ASN A 105 -16.98 -5.89 -20.86
N GLU A 106 -17.52 -4.70 -21.17
CA GLU A 106 -18.07 -4.38 -22.50
C GLU A 106 -16.98 -4.45 -23.60
N VAL A 107 -15.79 -3.91 -23.33
CA VAL A 107 -14.65 -4.00 -24.26
C VAL A 107 -14.19 -5.45 -24.43
N LEU A 108 -14.06 -6.21 -23.33
CA LEU A 108 -13.72 -7.63 -23.40
C LEU A 108 -14.74 -8.42 -24.20
N ARG A 109 -16.05 -8.14 -24.04
CA ARG A 109 -17.10 -8.77 -24.86
C ARG A 109 -16.96 -8.42 -26.33
N ALA A 110 -16.64 -7.18 -26.67
CA ALA A 110 -16.40 -6.78 -28.06
C ALA A 110 -15.19 -7.51 -28.64
N ILE A 111 -14.09 -7.60 -27.90
CA ILE A 111 -12.89 -8.36 -28.30
C ILE A 111 -13.23 -9.85 -28.48
N HIS A 112 -13.97 -10.45 -27.55
CA HIS A 112 -14.39 -11.85 -27.66
C HIS A 112 -15.31 -12.07 -28.86
N ALA A 113 -16.21 -11.14 -29.17
CA ALA A 113 -17.05 -11.22 -30.36
C ALA A 113 -16.23 -11.12 -31.66
N GLU A 114 -15.20 -10.26 -31.69
CA GLU A 114 -14.29 -10.11 -32.83
C GLU A 114 -13.34 -11.30 -33.02
N MET A 115 -12.90 -11.95 -31.93
CA MET A 115 -12.10 -13.17 -31.94
C MET A 115 -12.90 -14.47 -32.26
N GLY A 116 -14.16 -14.35 -32.70
CA GLY A 116 -14.99 -15.47 -33.12
C GLY A 116 -16.11 -15.85 -32.15
N GLY A 117 -16.28 -15.14 -31.04
CA GLY A 117 -17.39 -15.34 -30.11
C GLY A 117 -17.44 -16.77 -29.53
N LEU A 118 -18.66 -17.31 -29.40
CA LEU A 118 -18.89 -18.68 -28.95
C LEU A 118 -18.40 -19.71 -29.98
N GLU A 119 -18.51 -19.39 -31.27
CA GLU A 119 -18.20 -20.26 -32.41
C GLU A 119 -16.69 -20.46 -32.58
N GLY A 120 -15.88 -19.43 -32.31
CA GLY A 120 -14.41 -19.52 -32.27
C GLY A 120 -13.92 -20.37 -31.10
N VAL A 121 -14.61 -20.31 -29.94
CA VAL A 121 -14.30 -21.17 -28.79
C VAL A 121 -14.74 -22.61 -29.03
N GLU A 122 -15.93 -22.83 -29.60
CA GLU A 122 -16.45 -24.16 -29.95
C GLU A 122 -15.60 -24.82 -31.04
N LYS A 123 -15.16 -24.06 -32.05
CA LYS A 123 -14.22 -24.52 -33.08
C LYS A 123 -12.84 -24.85 -32.51
N LEU A 124 -12.30 -24.02 -31.60
CA LEU A 124 -11.02 -24.32 -30.95
C LEU A 124 -11.11 -25.58 -30.07
N MET A 125 -12.22 -25.78 -29.36
CA MET A 125 -12.45 -27.00 -28.58
C MET A 125 -12.59 -28.23 -29.49
N GLY A 126 -13.34 -28.13 -30.59
CA GLY A 126 -13.44 -29.19 -31.59
C GLY A 126 -12.09 -29.52 -32.24
N GLU A 127 -11.31 -28.52 -32.64
CA GLU A 127 -9.95 -28.71 -33.19
C GLU A 127 -9.01 -29.37 -32.16
N THR A 128 -9.17 -29.07 -30.87
CA THR A 128 -8.37 -29.70 -29.80
C THR A 128 -8.77 -31.15 -29.57
N GLU A 129 -10.08 -31.45 -29.58
CA GLU A 129 -10.58 -32.82 -29.46
C GLU A 129 -10.19 -33.69 -30.67
N ASP A 130 -10.28 -33.14 -31.88
CA ASP A 130 -9.85 -33.81 -33.12
C ASP A 130 -8.34 -34.04 -33.13
N ALA A 131 -7.53 -33.06 -32.71
CA ALA A 131 -6.08 -33.23 -32.58
C ALA A 131 -5.73 -34.31 -31.54
N ARG A 132 -6.49 -34.38 -30.43
CA ARG A 132 -6.33 -35.42 -29.41
C ARG A 132 -6.67 -36.79 -29.97
N ALA A 133 -7.77 -36.91 -30.74
CA ALA A 133 -8.17 -38.15 -31.38
C ALA A 133 -7.14 -38.61 -32.43
N TYR A 134 -6.64 -37.68 -33.25
CA TYR A 134 -5.57 -37.96 -34.22
C TYR A 134 -4.29 -38.43 -33.52
N GLN A 135 -3.89 -37.77 -32.43
CA GLN A 135 -2.73 -38.19 -31.64
C GLN A 135 -2.92 -39.60 -31.06
N GLU A 136 -4.11 -39.92 -30.55
CA GLU A 136 -4.43 -41.27 -30.05
C GLU A 136 -4.44 -42.32 -31.17
N GLU A 137 -4.90 -41.97 -32.37
CA GLU A 137 -4.84 -42.84 -33.55
C GLU A 137 -3.40 -43.09 -34.01
N VAL A 138 -2.59 -42.04 -34.10
CA VAL A 138 -1.15 -42.13 -34.42
C VAL A 138 -0.44 -42.99 -33.38
N THR A 139 -0.73 -42.78 -32.09
CA THR A 139 -0.15 -43.57 -30.99
C THR A 139 -0.55 -45.05 -31.12
N ARG A 140 -1.80 -45.33 -31.49
CA ARG A 140 -2.28 -46.70 -31.72
C ARG A 140 -1.64 -47.37 -32.93
N MET A 141 -1.43 -46.62 -34.03
CA MET A 141 -0.75 -47.13 -35.21
C MET A 141 0.73 -47.42 -34.91
N LEU A 142 1.41 -46.54 -34.18
CA LEU A 142 2.80 -46.73 -33.76
C LEU A 142 2.92 -47.94 -32.82
N ALA A 143 2.07 -48.04 -31.80
CA ALA A 143 2.06 -49.18 -30.86
C ALA A 143 1.76 -50.54 -31.53
N GLY A 144 1.16 -50.55 -32.73
CA GLY A 144 0.89 -51.76 -33.50
C GLY A 144 1.99 -52.15 -34.49
N GLN A 145 2.96 -51.27 -34.76
CA GLN A 145 4.02 -51.50 -35.76
C GLN A 145 5.43 -51.61 -35.17
N ILE A 146 5.64 -51.15 -33.94
CA ILE A 146 6.96 -51.14 -33.29
C ILE A 146 7.18 -52.52 -32.63
N SER A 147 8.36 -53.11 -32.83
CA SER A 147 8.75 -54.35 -32.15
C SER A 147 9.27 -54.05 -30.74
N ASN A 148 9.17 -55.02 -29.82
CA ASN A 148 9.71 -54.85 -28.45
C ASN A 148 11.21 -54.44 -28.43
N HIS A 149 11.98 -54.83 -29.45
CA HIS A 149 13.38 -54.42 -29.59
C HIS A 149 13.54 -52.95 -29.95
N ASP A 150 12.66 -52.43 -30.82
CA ASP A 150 12.64 -51.03 -31.22
C ASP A 150 12.14 -50.14 -30.07
N GLU A 151 11.25 -50.65 -29.21
CA GLU A 151 10.83 -49.96 -27.97
C GLU A 151 11.98 -49.80 -26.97
N GLU A 152 12.84 -50.82 -26.82
CA GLU A 152 14.03 -50.77 -25.97
C GLU A 152 15.06 -49.74 -26.48
N GLU A 153 15.28 -49.65 -27.79
CA GLU A 153 16.18 -48.66 -28.39
C GLU A 153 15.66 -47.22 -28.21
N VAL A 154 14.36 -47.01 -28.36
CA VAL A 154 13.72 -45.70 -28.12
C VAL A 154 13.79 -45.29 -26.65
N GLU A 155 13.61 -46.21 -25.71
CA GLU A 155 13.75 -45.93 -24.28
C GLU A 155 15.20 -45.58 -23.91
N GLU A 156 16.19 -46.28 -24.49
CA GLU A 156 17.61 -45.96 -24.30
C GLU A 156 17.96 -44.56 -24.85
N GLU A 157 17.45 -44.19 -26.03
CA GLU A 157 17.63 -42.84 -26.59
C GLU A 157 16.96 -41.76 -25.73
N LEU A 158 15.76 -42.05 -25.18
CA LEU A 158 15.07 -41.16 -24.26
C LEU A 158 15.86 -40.95 -22.96
N GLU A 159 16.40 -42.02 -22.38
CA GLU A 159 17.26 -41.95 -21.20
C GLU A 159 18.54 -41.14 -21.47
N ALA A 160 19.16 -41.31 -22.65
CA ALA A 160 20.31 -40.52 -23.06
C ALA A 160 19.97 -39.02 -23.15
N MET A 161 18.86 -38.66 -23.79
CA MET A 161 18.40 -37.27 -23.88
C MET A 161 18.06 -36.67 -22.50
N GLN A 162 17.41 -37.43 -21.62
CA GLN A 162 17.13 -37.01 -20.25
C GLN A 162 18.43 -36.77 -19.46
N ASN A 163 19.42 -37.63 -19.62
CA ASN A 163 20.74 -37.47 -19.00
C ASN A 163 21.49 -36.25 -19.53
N GLU A 164 21.36 -35.89 -20.81
CA GLU A 164 21.94 -34.66 -21.38
C GLU A 164 21.27 -33.40 -20.83
N VAL A 165 19.93 -33.37 -20.77
CA VAL A 165 19.16 -32.25 -20.22
C VAL A 165 19.45 -32.08 -18.73
N ASN A 166 19.46 -33.18 -17.97
CA ASN A 166 19.69 -33.16 -16.53
C ASN A 166 21.18 -32.93 -16.20
N GLY A 167 22.10 -33.41 -17.02
CA GLY A 167 23.54 -33.13 -16.94
C GLY A 167 23.84 -31.64 -17.14
N ARG A 168 23.16 -30.98 -18.09
CA ARG A 168 23.21 -29.51 -18.25
C ARG A 168 22.70 -28.76 -17.03
N ASN A 169 21.67 -29.26 -16.36
CA ASN A 169 21.16 -28.68 -15.12
C ASN A 169 22.12 -28.87 -13.94
N LYS A 170 22.80 -30.02 -13.83
CA LYS A 170 23.86 -30.25 -12.81
C LYS A 170 25.07 -29.32 -12.99
N ILE A 171 25.42 -28.95 -14.23
CA ILE A 171 26.49 -27.97 -14.53
C ILE A 171 26.04 -26.55 -14.14
N LYS A 172 24.76 -26.19 -14.36
CA LYS A 172 24.20 -24.91 -13.88
C LYS A 172 24.15 -24.81 -12.36
N ASP A 173 23.88 -25.89 -11.65
CA ASP A 173 23.89 -25.89 -10.18
C ASP A 173 25.30 -25.78 -9.60
N SER A 174 26.32 -26.34 -10.27
CA SER A 174 27.73 -26.23 -9.83
C SER A 174 28.40 -24.89 -10.17
N LEU A 175 27.82 -24.08 -11.06
CA LEU A 175 28.22 -22.68 -11.31
C LEU A 175 27.90 -21.74 -10.14
N HIS A 176 27.01 -22.12 -9.22
CA HIS A 176 26.64 -21.31 -8.03
C HIS A 176 27.59 -21.51 -6.82
N HIS A 177 28.66 -22.30 -6.97
CA HIS A 177 29.65 -22.54 -5.92
C HIS A 177 31.08 -22.29 -6.40
N LEU A 178 31.31 -21.12 -6.99
CA LEU A 178 32.67 -20.57 -7.06
C LEU A 178 33.01 -19.94 -5.69
N PRO A 179 34.13 -20.30 -5.04
CA PRO A 179 34.54 -19.67 -3.80
C PRO A 179 34.79 -18.17 -4.05
N ALA A 180 34.31 -17.33 -3.13
CA ALA A 180 34.43 -15.88 -3.24
C ALA A 180 35.91 -15.47 -3.37
N ALA A 181 36.22 -14.64 -4.36
CA ALA A 181 37.55 -14.08 -4.55
C ALA A 181 38.02 -13.36 -3.27
N PRO A 182 39.30 -13.52 -2.86
CA PRO A 182 39.79 -13.00 -1.59
C PRO A 182 39.75 -11.47 -1.57
N LYS A 183 39.07 -10.91 -0.57
CA LYS A 183 39.02 -9.46 -0.30
C LYS A 183 40.22 -9.00 0.52
N THR A 184 41.43 -9.20 0.02
CA THR A 184 42.64 -8.66 0.64
C THR A 184 43.19 -7.55 -0.24
N GLU A 185 43.02 -6.30 0.20
CA GLU A 185 43.81 -5.18 -0.34
C GLU A 185 45.30 -5.46 -0.12
N PRO A 186 46.18 -5.15 -1.08
CA PRO A 186 47.60 -5.43 -0.95
C PRO A 186 48.21 -4.53 0.13
N THR A 187 48.67 -5.15 1.21
CA THR A 187 49.44 -4.53 2.29
C THR A 187 50.67 -3.82 1.74
N LYS A 188 50.76 -2.50 1.95
CA LYS A 188 52.02 -1.77 1.84
C LYS A 188 52.83 -2.03 3.13
N ALA A 189 53.83 -2.91 3.00
CA ALA A 189 54.97 -3.07 3.91
C ALA A 189 55.66 -1.70 4.15
N GLU A 190 56.31 -1.35 5.26
CA GLU A 190 56.79 -2.03 6.46
C GLU A 190 57.31 -0.93 7.42
N SER A 191 57.14 -1.08 8.74
CA SER A 191 58.17 -0.84 9.79
C SER A 191 57.57 -0.90 11.20
N SER A 192 57.56 -2.11 11.77
CA SER A 192 58.20 -2.56 13.04
C SER A 192 58.25 -1.64 14.30
N PRO A 193 58.59 -2.17 15.50
CA PRO A 193 57.62 -2.49 16.54
C PRO A 193 57.77 -1.62 17.80
N GLU A 194 56.75 -1.73 18.64
CA GLU A 194 56.59 -1.21 19.99
C GLU A 194 57.79 -1.50 20.92
N TYR A 195 58.32 -0.45 21.55
CA TYR A 195 59.12 -0.52 22.78
C TYR A 195 58.49 0.41 23.82
N GLN A 196 58.17 -0.15 24.98
CA GLN A 196 57.79 0.55 26.21
C GLN A 196 59.05 1.08 26.91
N GLU A 197 59.01 2.33 27.40
CA GLU A 197 59.74 2.84 28.58
C GLU A 197 59.30 4.31 28.76
N GLU A 198 58.53 4.61 29.80
CA GLU A 198 58.96 5.13 31.10
C GLU A 198 58.97 6.66 31.20
N GLU A 199 58.18 7.12 32.18
CA GLU A 199 58.36 8.28 33.05
C GLU A 199 58.67 9.70 32.54
N SER A 200 58.14 10.61 33.36
CA SER A 200 58.52 12.01 33.57
C SER A 200 57.80 13.02 32.68
N ASP A 201 56.75 13.65 33.19
CA ASP A 201 56.77 14.78 34.14
C ASP A 201 56.98 16.10 33.39
N ARG A 202 56.10 17.05 33.72
CA ARG A 202 56.22 18.50 33.45
C ARG A 202 56.07 18.95 32.00
N THR A 203 55.48 20.09 31.70
CA THR A 203 54.73 21.13 32.40
C THR A 203 54.35 22.09 31.28
N THR A 204 53.16 22.67 31.41
CA THR A 204 52.88 24.08 31.11
C THR A 204 53.09 24.64 29.72
N ALA A 205 52.07 25.41 29.34
CA ALA A 205 52.19 26.67 28.62
C ALA A 205 52.58 26.52 27.15
N ASN A 206 52.15 27.37 26.23
CA ASN A 206 51.30 28.54 26.26
C ASN A 206 50.89 28.64 24.78
N ASN A 207 49.61 28.86 24.50
CA ASN A 207 49.11 30.20 24.27
C ASN A 207 49.60 30.78 22.93
N GLU A 208 48.59 31.06 22.10
CA GLU A 208 48.50 32.22 21.20
C GLU A 208 49.55 32.36 20.09
N ARG A 209 49.05 32.42 18.85
CA ARG A 209 49.10 33.62 17.97
C ARG A 209 48.59 33.19 16.60
N GLU A 210 47.42 33.64 16.19
CA GLU A 210 47.07 34.98 15.69
C GLU A 210 46.76 34.84 14.20
N ALA A 211 45.69 35.50 13.80
CA ALA A 211 45.20 35.59 12.44
C ALA A 211 46.18 36.34 11.55
N ILE A 212 46.22 36.00 10.26
CA ILE A 212 46.30 37.00 9.18
C ILE A 212 45.41 36.54 8.02
N PRO A 213 44.43 37.35 7.59
CA PRO A 213 43.63 37.10 6.40
C PRO A 213 44.26 37.78 5.17
N LEU A 214 44.08 37.17 4.00
CA LEU A 214 43.83 37.86 2.72
C LEU A 214 42.90 37.00 1.88
#